data_AF-A0A4Q9FSW3-F1
#
_entry.id   AF-A0A4Q9FSW3-F1
#
_cell.length_a   1.000
_cell.length_b   1.000
_cell.length_c   1.000
_cell.angle_alpha   90.00
_cell.angle_beta   90.00
_cell.angle_gamma   90.00
#
_symmetry.space_group_name_H-M   'P 1'
#
loop_
_entity.id
_entity.type
_entity.pdbx_description
1 polymer ?
#
loop_
_entity_poly.entity_id
_entity_poly.type
_entity_poly.pdbx_seq_one_letter_code
_entity_poly.pdbx_strand_id
1 'polypeptide(L)'
;MDIKDNTLRGKQLLIMFAILAVINIISGVFNFYQNNVLTKYIDGEYDDDFIELLDSVSMIVGFMYLICFILTIIFFIRWFRRAYGNLIRLNINMEYEESGAVWGYFIPFVNWVRPIKTMKEIYLKLQDTLKNYDTNFIVNTDTSFIVAWWIVYLLNGLVGNYASRVMNRATDVEGFIEANNIYILSDFIDIISISLAVILVMKISKLELTLKNSDTSLSVIDQIGIKYE
;
A
#
# COMPACT_ATOMS: atom_id res chain seq x y z
N MET A 1 -0.66 -7.54 29.45
CA MET A 1 -1.19 -6.50 28.53
C MET A 1 -1.58 -7.22 27.26
N ASP A 2 -2.83 -7.16 26.81
CA ASP A 2 -3.29 -8.05 25.72
C ASP A 2 -2.98 -7.45 24.33
N ILE A 3 -2.04 -8.08 23.61
CA ILE A 3 -1.71 -7.76 22.21
C ILE A 3 -2.89 -8.16 21.34
N LYS A 4 -3.56 -7.16 20.79
CA LYS A 4 -4.77 -7.43 20.03
C LYS A 4 -4.45 -7.86 18.60
N ASP A 5 -5.02 -8.99 18.17
CA ASP A 5 -4.78 -9.59 16.86
C ASP A 5 -4.95 -8.61 15.67
N ASN A 6 -3.99 -8.64 14.74
CA ASN A 6 -3.94 -7.86 13.50
C ASN A 6 -3.90 -8.73 12.22
N THR A 7 -3.84 -10.05 12.34
CA THR A 7 -3.65 -10.99 11.22
C THR A 7 -4.77 -10.92 10.20
N LEU A 8 -6.03 -10.84 10.64
CA LEU A 8 -7.18 -10.72 9.71
C LEU A 8 -7.10 -9.43 8.87
N ARG A 9 -6.72 -8.30 9.49
CA ARG A 9 -6.58 -7.01 8.79
C ARG A 9 -5.45 -7.06 7.78
N GLY A 10 -4.33 -7.69 8.15
CA GLY A 10 -3.21 -7.94 7.23
C GLY A 10 -3.64 -8.77 6.02
N LYS A 11 -4.37 -9.88 6.23
CA LYS A 11 -4.91 -10.71 5.13
C LYS A 11 -5.86 -9.95 4.21
N GLN A 12 -6.80 -9.18 4.78
CA GLN A 12 -7.74 -8.36 4.00
C GLN A 12 -6.99 -7.32 3.16
N LEU A 13 -5.99 -6.65 3.73
CA LEU A 13 -5.15 -5.69 3.03
C LEU A 13 -4.37 -6.34 1.88
N LEU A 14 -3.80 -7.53 2.09
CA LEU A 14 -3.10 -8.26 1.03
C LEU A 14 -4.04 -8.66 -0.12
N ILE A 15 -5.29 -9.05 0.17
CA ILE A 15 -6.32 -9.30 -0.85
C ILE A 15 -6.61 -8.02 -1.63
N MET A 16 -6.77 -6.88 -0.96
CA MET A 16 -6.99 -5.59 -1.61
C MET A 16 -5.83 -5.21 -2.54
N PHE A 17 -4.58 -5.44 -2.12
CA PHE A 17 -3.42 -5.22 -2.99
C PHE A 17 -3.41 -6.15 -4.21
N ALA A 18 -3.81 -7.42 -4.05
CA ALA A 18 -3.92 -8.34 -5.18
C ALA A 18 -4.99 -7.88 -6.19
N ILE A 19 -6.16 -7.45 -5.71
CA ILE A 19 -7.23 -6.90 -6.56
C ILE A 19 -6.74 -5.65 -7.29
N LEU A 20 -6.08 -4.72 -6.58
CA LEU A 20 -5.57 -3.49 -7.17
C LEU A 20 -4.48 -3.76 -8.22
N ALA A 21 -3.60 -4.74 -7.98
CA ALA A 21 -2.61 -5.17 -8.97
C ALA A 21 -3.26 -5.73 -10.24
N VAL A 22 -4.32 -6.55 -10.10
CA VAL A 22 -5.06 -7.08 -11.26
C VAL A 22 -5.72 -5.95 -12.05
N ILE A 23 -6.32 -4.96 -11.39
CA ILE A 23 -6.92 -3.80 -12.07
C ILE A 23 -5.86 -3.01 -12.83
N ASN A 24 -4.69 -2.75 -12.24
CA ASN A 24 -3.58 -2.08 -12.92
C ASN A 24 -3.09 -2.84 -14.17
N ILE A 25 -3.01 -4.18 -14.09
CA ILE A 25 -2.64 -5.00 -15.25
C ILE A 25 -3.70 -4.88 -16.36
N ILE A 26 -4.98 -4.97 -16.01
CA ILE A 26 -6.08 -4.82 -16.96
C ILE A 26 -6.06 -3.42 -17.59
N SER A 27 -5.88 -2.37 -16.79
CA SER A 27 -5.75 -0.98 -17.24
C SER A 27 -4.60 -0.83 -18.24
N GLY A 28 -3.40 -1.31 -17.91
CA GLY A 28 -2.24 -1.19 -18.78
C GLY A 28 -2.42 -1.93 -20.11
N VAL A 29 -2.97 -3.14 -20.09
CA VAL A 29 -3.30 -3.90 -21.31
C VAL A 29 -4.36 -3.18 -22.13
N PHE A 30 -5.38 -2.62 -21.48
CA PHE A 30 -6.46 -1.90 -22.14
C PHE A 30 -5.97 -0.60 -22.80
N ASN A 31 -5.17 0.20 -22.11
CA ASN A 31 -4.56 1.41 -22.67
C ASN A 31 -3.65 1.08 -23.87
N PHE A 32 -2.90 -0.02 -23.80
CA PHE A 32 -2.09 -0.49 -24.93
C PHE A 32 -2.97 -0.87 -26.13
N TYR A 33 -4.07 -1.59 -25.89
CA TYR A 33 -5.04 -1.91 -26.93
C TYR A 33 -5.67 -0.64 -27.54
N GLN A 34 -6.09 0.31 -26.70
CA GLN A 34 -6.67 1.57 -27.15
C GLN A 34 -5.71 2.37 -28.04
N ASN A 35 -4.41 2.40 -27.73
CA ASN A 35 -3.41 3.06 -28.59
C ASN A 35 -3.31 2.43 -29.98
N ASN A 36 -3.39 1.10 -30.07
CA ASN A 36 -3.42 0.42 -31.37
C ASN A 36 -4.68 0.76 -32.18
N VAL A 37 -5.83 0.86 -31.50
CA VAL A 37 -7.10 1.28 -32.14
C VAL A 37 -7.01 2.73 -32.61
N LEU A 38 -6.56 3.65 -31.76
CA LEU A 38 -6.43 5.07 -32.06
C LEU A 38 -5.52 5.32 -33.29
N THR A 39 -4.44 4.57 -33.42
CA THR A 39 -3.56 4.67 -34.61
C THR A 39 -4.33 4.30 -35.89
N LYS A 40 -5.12 3.22 -35.86
CA LYS A 40 -5.90 2.73 -36.99
C LYS A 40 -7.16 3.57 -37.28
N TYR A 41 -7.66 4.28 -36.28
CA TYR A 41 -8.75 5.25 -36.44
C TYR A 41 -8.33 6.41 -37.36
N ILE A 42 -7.07 6.86 -37.29
CA ILE A 42 -6.51 7.87 -38.22
C ILE A 42 -6.57 7.38 -39.67
N ASP A 43 -6.38 6.09 -39.89
CA ASP A 43 -6.44 5.45 -41.21
C ASP A 43 -7.89 5.15 -41.67
N GLY A 44 -8.90 5.48 -40.85
CA GLY A 44 -10.32 5.27 -41.14
C GLY A 44 -10.80 3.83 -40.95
N GLU A 45 -10.04 2.97 -40.23
CA GLU A 45 -10.42 1.58 -39.97
C GLU A 45 -11.53 1.43 -38.91
N TYR A 46 -11.71 2.45 -38.07
CA TYR A 46 -12.69 2.48 -36.98
C TYR A 46 -13.56 3.73 -37.07
N ASP A 47 -14.80 3.63 -36.61
CA ASP A 47 -15.75 4.74 -36.53
C ASP A 47 -15.75 5.41 -35.15
N ASP A 48 -16.40 6.57 -35.06
CA ASP A 48 -16.50 7.34 -33.83
C ASP A 48 -17.26 6.57 -32.73
N ASP A 49 -18.29 5.80 -33.09
CA ASP A 49 -19.09 4.98 -32.17
C ASP A 49 -18.20 3.96 -31.42
N PHE A 50 -17.23 3.33 -32.11
CA PHE A 50 -16.30 2.42 -31.46
C PHE A 50 -15.32 3.14 -30.51
N ILE A 51 -14.89 4.36 -30.84
CA ILE A 51 -14.04 5.16 -29.96
C ILE A 51 -14.80 5.59 -28.70
N GLU A 52 -16.05 6.05 -28.83
CA GLU A 52 -16.91 6.40 -27.70
C GLU A 52 -17.16 5.21 -26.74
N LEU A 53 -17.26 4.00 -27.30
CA LEU A 53 -17.34 2.77 -26.51
C LEU A 53 -16.06 2.55 -25.69
N LEU A 54 -14.88 2.72 -26.29
CA LEU A 54 -13.61 2.55 -25.57
C LEU A 54 -13.44 3.60 -24.47
N ASP A 55 -13.83 4.85 -24.71
CA ASP A 55 -13.80 5.91 -23.70
C ASP A 55 -14.75 5.60 -22.52
N SER A 56 -15.93 5.04 -22.82
CA SER A 56 -16.85 4.55 -21.79
C SER A 56 -16.24 3.44 -20.95
N VAL A 57 -15.51 2.51 -21.57
CA VAL A 57 -14.78 1.45 -20.85
C VAL A 57 -13.65 2.06 -20.00
N SER A 58 -12.87 3.01 -20.52
CA SER A 58 -11.84 3.74 -19.75
C SER A 58 -12.42 4.38 -18.49
N MET A 59 -13.58 5.05 -18.61
CA MET A 59 -14.27 5.66 -17.47
C MET A 59 -14.68 4.63 -16.42
N ILE A 60 -15.24 3.49 -16.84
CA ILE A 60 -15.65 2.41 -15.92
C ILE A 60 -14.43 1.81 -15.21
N VAL A 61 -13.35 1.50 -15.93
CA VAL A 61 -12.11 0.98 -15.36
C VAL A 61 -11.51 1.96 -14.36
N GLY A 62 -11.44 3.25 -14.71
CA GLY A 62 -10.96 4.30 -13.81
C GLY A 62 -11.81 4.44 -12.55
N PHE A 63 -13.13 4.34 -12.67
CA PHE A 63 -14.03 4.38 -11.52
C PHE A 63 -13.87 3.16 -10.60
N MET A 64 -13.75 1.96 -11.18
CA MET A 64 -13.45 0.74 -10.42
C MET A 64 -12.11 0.84 -9.69
N TYR A 65 -11.07 1.35 -10.37
CA TYR A 65 -9.77 1.60 -9.76
C TYR A 65 -9.90 2.55 -8.57
N LEU A 66 -10.59 3.68 -8.72
CA LEU A 66 -10.77 4.66 -7.66
C LEU A 66 -11.44 4.06 -6.42
N ILE A 67 -12.51 3.27 -6.59
CA ILE A 67 -13.18 2.58 -5.48
C ILE A 67 -12.21 1.61 -4.79
N CYS A 68 -11.54 0.75 -5.55
CA CYS A 68 -10.59 -0.22 -5.01
C CYS A 68 -9.42 0.47 -4.30
N PHE A 69 -8.94 1.60 -4.81
CA PHE A 69 -7.89 2.41 -4.20
C PHE A 69 -8.33 2.99 -2.85
N ILE A 70 -9.53 3.61 -2.79
CA ILE A 70 -10.10 4.14 -1.54
C ILE A 70 -10.27 3.03 -0.49
N LEU A 71 -10.80 1.87 -0.90
CA LEU A 71 -10.92 0.72 -0.01
C LEU A 71 -9.55 0.28 0.49
N THR A 72 -8.54 0.20 -0.38
CA THR A 72 -7.16 -0.16 -0.02
C THR A 72 -6.60 0.80 1.03
N ILE A 73 -6.81 2.12 0.88
CA ILE A 73 -6.42 3.12 1.90
C ILE A 73 -7.11 2.81 3.24
N ILE A 74 -8.42 2.55 3.25
CA ILE A 74 -9.17 2.25 4.47
C ILE A 74 -8.61 1.00 5.17
N PHE A 75 -8.40 -0.09 4.43
CA PHE A 75 -7.84 -1.33 4.98
C PHE A 75 -6.40 -1.12 5.47
N PHE A 76 -5.59 -0.37 4.73
CA PHE A 76 -4.22 -0.04 5.10
C PHE A 76 -4.17 0.74 6.42
N ILE A 77 -4.95 1.81 6.54
CA ILE A 77 -4.99 2.63 7.75
C ILE A 77 -5.52 1.82 8.95
N ARG A 78 -6.53 0.97 8.75
CA ARG A 78 -7.03 0.09 9.83
C ARG A 78 -5.98 -0.90 10.32
N TRP A 79 -5.22 -1.49 9.41
CA TRP A 79 -4.12 -2.40 9.74
C TRP A 79 -2.95 -1.66 10.42
N PHE A 80 -2.53 -0.53 9.86
CA PHE A 80 -1.46 0.31 10.38
C PHE A 80 -1.76 0.82 11.78
N ARG A 81 -2.95 1.41 11.99
CA ARG A 81 -3.40 1.93 13.28
C ARG A 81 -3.35 0.85 14.36
N ARG A 82 -3.71 -0.39 13.99
CA ARG A 82 -3.66 -1.53 14.89
C ARG A 82 -2.23 -1.92 15.25
N ALA A 83 -1.34 -2.01 14.27
CA ALA A 83 0.07 -2.32 14.49
C ALA A 83 0.74 -1.28 15.41
N TYR A 84 0.52 0.01 15.12
CA TYR A 84 1.05 1.11 15.94
C TYR A 84 0.47 1.08 17.37
N GLY A 85 -0.85 0.93 17.50
CA GLY A 85 -1.53 0.89 18.79
C GLY A 85 -1.21 -0.36 19.63
N ASN A 86 -0.75 -1.46 19.03
CA ASN A 86 -0.29 -2.64 19.77
C ASN A 86 1.02 -2.36 20.52
N LEU A 87 1.96 -1.61 19.92
CA LEU A 87 3.19 -1.19 20.59
C LEU A 87 2.91 -0.23 21.76
N ILE A 88 2.00 0.73 21.58
CA ILE A 88 1.55 1.62 22.67
C ILE A 88 0.93 0.80 23.81
N ARG A 89 0.09 -0.20 23.48
CA ARG A 89 -0.51 -1.11 24.46
C ARG A 89 0.50 -1.97 25.21
N LEU A 90 1.73 -2.08 24.73
CA LEU A 90 2.83 -2.76 25.41
C LEU A 90 3.71 -1.78 26.23
N ASN A 91 3.26 -0.54 26.42
CA ASN A 91 4.03 0.55 27.04
C ASN A 91 5.38 0.83 26.33
N ILE A 92 5.50 0.49 25.05
CA ILE A 92 6.68 0.86 24.27
C ILE A 92 6.60 2.37 24.02
N ASN A 93 7.71 3.06 24.27
CA ASN A 93 7.80 4.49 23.99
C ASN A 93 7.78 4.73 22.48
N MET A 94 6.65 5.24 22.00
CA MET A 94 6.37 5.62 20.62
C MET A 94 6.36 7.16 20.51
N GLU A 95 6.82 7.70 19.40
CA GLU A 95 6.96 9.14 19.18
C GLU A 95 5.61 9.86 19.09
N TYR A 96 4.60 9.18 18.54
CA TYR A 96 3.26 9.74 18.37
C TYR A 96 2.24 8.94 19.17
N GLU A 97 1.10 9.57 19.46
CA GLU A 97 -0.09 8.83 19.84
C GLU A 97 -0.70 8.12 18.62
N GLU A 98 -1.53 7.10 18.87
CA GLU A 98 -2.17 6.26 17.84
C GLU A 98 -2.89 7.11 16.76
N SER A 99 -3.61 8.15 17.17
CA SER A 99 -4.32 9.07 16.27
C SER A 99 -3.36 9.98 15.50
N GLY A 100 -2.33 10.51 16.15
CA GLY A 100 -1.33 11.39 15.55
C GLY A 100 -0.51 10.70 14.46
N ALA A 101 -0.24 9.40 14.63
CA ALA A 101 0.39 8.57 13.61
C ALA A 101 -0.50 8.42 12.37
N VAL A 102 -1.81 8.19 12.56
CA VAL A 102 -2.79 8.04 11.46
C VAL A 102 -3.01 9.35 10.70
N TRP A 103 -3.22 10.46 11.42
CA TRP A 103 -3.42 11.77 10.80
C TRP A 103 -2.23 12.21 9.93
N GLY A 104 -1.06 11.63 10.19
CA GLY A 104 0.13 11.79 9.37
C GLY A 104 -0.07 11.51 7.88
N TYR A 105 -0.99 10.62 7.51
CA TYR A 105 -1.24 10.26 6.11
C TYR A 105 -2.10 11.28 5.35
N PHE A 106 -2.86 12.11 6.07
CA PHE A 106 -3.90 12.95 5.48
C PHE A 106 -3.56 14.44 5.51
N ILE A 107 -2.72 14.88 6.46
CA ILE A 107 -2.35 16.28 6.59
C ILE A 107 -1.33 16.63 5.48
N PRO A 108 -1.60 17.66 4.65
CA PRO A 108 -0.66 18.10 3.62
C PRO A 108 0.73 18.42 4.19
N PHE A 109 1.79 18.13 3.41
CA PHE A 109 3.21 18.25 3.77
C PHE A 109 3.67 17.25 4.85
N VAL A 110 2.88 17.05 5.91
CA VAL A 110 3.13 16.01 6.92
C VAL A 110 3.08 14.63 6.28
N ASN A 111 2.15 14.43 5.34
CA ASN A 111 2.02 13.20 4.59
C ASN A 111 3.24 12.83 3.77
N TRP A 112 4.19 13.72 3.50
CA TRP A 112 5.43 13.36 2.81
C TRP A 112 6.43 12.63 3.71
N VAL A 113 6.39 12.89 5.02
CA VAL A 113 7.45 12.48 5.97
C VAL A 113 6.94 11.57 7.08
N ARG A 114 5.74 11.82 7.62
CA ARG A 114 5.26 11.05 8.77
C ARG A 114 5.01 9.57 8.43
N PRO A 115 4.41 9.19 7.28
CA PRO A 115 4.19 7.78 6.93
C PRO A 115 5.45 6.91 6.98
N ILE A 116 6.53 7.38 6.36
CA ILE A 116 7.81 6.66 6.38
C ILE A 116 8.39 6.59 7.79
N LYS A 117 8.28 7.67 8.56
CA LYS A 117 8.78 7.74 9.94
C LYS A 117 8.06 6.75 10.86
N THR A 118 6.73 6.76 10.85
CA THR A 118 5.91 5.87 11.69
C THR A 118 6.03 4.41 11.29
N MET A 119 6.19 4.09 10.00
CA MET A 119 6.42 2.71 9.57
C MET A 119 7.79 2.18 9.98
N LYS A 120 8.84 2.99 9.86
CA LYS A 120 10.18 2.64 10.38
C LYS A 120 10.14 2.41 11.88
N GLU A 121 9.45 3.27 12.60
CA GLU A 121 9.28 3.15 14.04
C GLU A 121 8.60 1.84 14.42
N ILE A 122 7.48 1.47 13.79
CA ILE A 122 6.82 0.17 14.02
C ILE A 122 7.82 -0.97 13.81
N TYR A 123 8.52 -0.99 12.68
CA TYR A 123 9.41 -2.08 12.31
C TYR A 123 10.58 -2.25 13.27
N LEU A 124 11.22 -1.15 13.68
CA LEU A 124 12.35 -1.18 14.60
C LEU A 124 11.90 -1.55 16.02
N LYS A 125 10.82 -0.93 16.52
CA LYS A 125 10.31 -1.19 17.87
C LYS A 125 9.79 -2.61 18.04
N LEU A 126 9.15 -3.20 17.02
CA LEU A 126 8.77 -4.61 17.05
C LEU A 126 9.98 -5.53 17.23
N GLN A 127 11.09 -5.25 16.57
CA GLN A 127 12.29 -6.07 16.66
C GLN A 127 13.03 -5.90 17.97
N ASP A 128 13.15 -4.67 18.47
CA ASP A 128 13.70 -4.41 19.80
C ASP A 128 12.88 -5.13 20.87
N THR A 129 11.55 -5.09 20.75
CA THR A 129 10.63 -5.78 21.67
C THR A 129 10.83 -7.30 21.61
N LEU A 130 10.92 -7.87 20.41
CA LEU A 130 11.19 -9.30 20.23
C LEU A 130 12.55 -9.72 20.79
N LYS A 131 13.59 -8.89 20.66
CA LYS A 131 14.92 -9.16 21.23
C LYS A 131 14.89 -9.25 22.76
N ASN A 132 14.02 -8.49 23.41
CA ASN A 132 13.82 -8.56 24.86
C ASN A 132 13.11 -9.85 25.29
N TYR A 133 12.26 -10.40 24.43
CA TYR A 133 11.53 -11.65 24.70
C TYR A 133 12.32 -12.91 24.33
N ASP A 134 13.17 -12.85 23.30
CA ASP A 134 14.04 -13.94 22.86
C ASP A 134 15.45 -13.40 22.61
N THR A 135 16.38 -13.71 23.51
CA THR A 135 17.77 -13.27 23.41
C THR A 135 18.50 -13.82 22.18
N ASN A 136 18.02 -14.90 21.58
CA ASN A 136 18.57 -15.47 20.34
C ASN A 136 17.99 -14.82 19.08
N PHE A 137 16.94 -14.00 19.21
CA PHE A 137 16.36 -13.26 18.09
C PHE A 137 17.41 -12.34 17.44
N ILE A 138 17.53 -12.43 16.11
CA ILE A 138 18.47 -11.60 15.34
C ILE A 138 17.71 -10.35 14.87
N VAL A 139 18.13 -9.18 15.38
CA VAL A 139 17.56 -7.89 15.00
C VAL A 139 18.05 -7.49 13.61
N ASN A 140 17.12 -7.07 12.75
CA ASN A 140 17.41 -6.51 11.44
C ASN A 140 17.01 -5.03 11.38
N THR A 141 17.96 -4.12 11.49
CA THR A 141 17.68 -2.67 11.45
C THR A 141 17.52 -2.09 10.04
N ASP A 142 17.58 -2.91 8.99
CA ASP A 142 17.43 -2.44 7.61
C ASP A 142 15.99 -1.99 7.33
N THR A 143 15.83 -0.69 7.09
CA THR A 143 14.56 -0.06 6.76
C THR A 143 14.50 0.42 5.30
N SER A 144 15.46 0.04 4.47
CA SER A 144 15.56 0.44 3.06
C SER A 144 14.28 0.13 2.27
N PHE A 145 13.66 -1.04 2.51
CA PHE A 145 12.42 -1.44 1.85
C PHE A 145 11.23 -0.50 2.16
N ILE A 146 11.18 0.09 3.36
CA ILE A 146 10.15 1.07 3.75
C ILE A 146 10.38 2.39 3.01
N VAL A 147 11.66 2.79 2.90
CA VAL A 147 12.05 3.99 2.13
C VAL A 147 11.70 3.80 0.65
N ALA A 148 12.08 2.67 0.06
CA ALA A 148 11.82 2.34 -1.33
C ALA A 148 10.31 2.33 -1.62
N TRP A 149 9.51 1.66 -0.80
CA TRP A 149 8.05 1.65 -0.92
C TRP A 149 7.50 3.09 -0.97
N TRP A 150 7.90 3.93 -0.01
CA TRP A 150 7.36 5.27 0.11
C TRP A 150 7.76 6.19 -1.04
N ILE A 151 9.02 6.12 -1.48
CA ILE A 151 9.51 6.88 -2.64
C ILE A 151 8.77 6.46 -3.90
N VAL A 152 8.64 5.15 -4.16
CA VAL A 152 7.97 4.64 -5.36
C VAL A 152 6.48 5.01 -5.34
N TYR A 153 5.81 4.94 -4.19
CA TYR A 153 4.43 5.40 -4.03
C TYR A 153 4.26 6.89 -4.38
N LEU A 154 5.13 7.75 -3.85
CA LEU A 154 5.10 9.19 -4.15
C LEU A 154 5.38 9.46 -5.65
N LEU A 155 6.36 8.77 -6.22
CA LEU A 155 6.68 8.90 -7.65
C LEU A 155 5.50 8.48 -8.52
N ASN A 156 4.84 7.36 -8.20
CA ASN A 156 3.64 6.94 -8.94
C ASN A 156 2.54 8.02 -8.89
N GLY A 157 2.31 8.60 -7.71
CA GLY A 157 1.37 9.71 -7.56
C GLY A 157 1.69 10.90 -8.45
N LEU A 158 2.97 11.25 -8.61
CA LEU A 158 3.39 12.34 -9.51
C LEU A 158 3.18 11.99 -10.98
N VAL A 159 3.55 10.77 -11.40
CA VAL A 159 3.39 10.28 -12.78
C VAL A 159 1.91 10.21 -13.16
N GLY A 160 1.05 9.65 -12.31
CA GLY A 160 -0.39 9.59 -12.57
C GLY A 160 -1.06 10.98 -12.63
N ASN A 161 -0.64 11.91 -11.77
CA ASN A 161 -1.10 13.31 -11.85
C ASN A 161 -0.65 13.99 -13.15
N TYR A 162 0.56 13.69 -13.62
CA TYR A 162 1.05 14.20 -14.90
C TYR A 162 0.25 13.60 -16.07
N ALA A 163 0.04 12.28 -16.09
CA ALA A 163 -0.77 11.58 -17.09
C ALA A 163 -2.17 12.21 -17.22
N SER A 164 -2.85 12.44 -16.08
CA SER A 164 -4.17 13.08 -16.06
C SER A 164 -4.16 14.50 -16.61
N ARG A 165 -3.09 15.27 -16.38
CA ARG A 165 -2.96 16.62 -16.95
C ARG A 165 -2.73 16.59 -18.46
N VAL A 166 -1.98 15.62 -18.96
CA VAL A 166 -1.78 15.41 -20.41
C VAL A 166 -3.10 15.00 -21.05
N MET A 167 -3.79 14.01 -20.46
CA MET A 167 -5.12 13.56 -20.89
C MET A 167 -6.13 14.71 -20.97
N ASN A 168 -6.24 15.54 -19.93
CA ASN A 168 -7.18 16.67 -19.91
C ASN A 168 -6.85 17.78 -20.93
N ARG A 169 -5.65 17.79 -21.51
CA ARG A 169 -5.22 18.75 -22.53
C ARG A 169 -5.20 18.16 -23.94
N ALA A 170 -5.38 16.86 -24.08
CA ALA A 170 -5.39 16.19 -25.38
C ALA A 170 -6.57 16.69 -26.21
N THR A 171 -6.29 17.14 -27.43
CA THR A 171 -7.30 17.61 -28.40
C THR A 171 -7.24 16.83 -29.71
N ASP A 172 -6.27 15.96 -29.86
CA ASP A 172 -6.01 15.14 -31.03
C ASP A 172 -5.59 13.73 -30.61
N VAL A 173 -5.59 12.81 -31.59
CA VAL A 173 -5.29 11.39 -31.37
C VAL A 173 -3.88 11.19 -30.80
N GLU A 174 -2.90 11.98 -31.25
CA GLU A 174 -1.52 11.88 -30.77
C GLU A 174 -1.42 12.22 -29.27
N GLY A 175 -2.10 13.28 -28.82
CA GLY A 175 -2.16 13.65 -27.41
C GLY A 175 -2.82 12.58 -26.54
N PHE A 176 -3.86 11.89 -27.04
CA PHE A 176 -4.48 10.77 -26.33
C PHE A 176 -3.54 9.57 -26.21
N ILE A 177 -2.82 9.23 -27.29
CA ILE A 177 -1.81 8.16 -27.28
C ILE A 177 -0.67 8.49 -26.30
N GLU A 178 -0.20 9.74 -26.27
CA GLU A 178 0.81 10.21 -25.32
C GLU A 178 0.32 10.01 -23.88
N ALA A 179 -0.90 10.48 -23.56
CA ALA A 179 -1.48 10.32 -22.24
C ALA A 179 -1.58 8.85 -21.82
N ASN A 180 -2.07 7.98 -22.71
CA ASN A 180 -2.18 6.54 -22.49
C ASN A 180 -0.81 5.88 -22.24
N ASN A 181 0.24 6.27 -22.98
CA ASN A 181 1.59 5.76 -22.75
C ASN A 181 2.12 6.13 -21.35
N ILE A 182 1.81 7.33 -20.86
CA ILE A 182 2.17 7.76 -19.50
C ILE A 182 1.35 6.98 -18.46
N TYR A 183 0.06 6.72 -18.71
CA TYR A 183 -0.75 5.86 -17.86
C TYR A 183 -0.21 4.43 -17.78
N ILE A 184 0.20 3.82 -18.90
CA ILE A 184 0.84 2.50 -18.91
C ILE A 184 2.12 2.49 -18.05
N LEU A 185 2.94 3.55 -18.16
CA LEU A 185 4.12 3.71 -17.30
C LEU A 185 3.72 3.82 -15.83
N SER A 186 2.67 4.58 -15.51
CA SER A 186 2.13 4.71 -14.16
C SER A 186 1.66 3.35 -13.62
N ASP A 187 0.90 2.58 -14.40
CA ASP A 187 0.39 1.26 -14.02
C ASP A 187 1.55 0.30 -13.69
N PHE A 188 2.64 0.35 -14.46
CA PHE A 188 3.85 -0.42 -14.19
C PHE A 188 4.54 -0.02 -12.88
N ILE A 189 4.69 1.29 -12.63
CA ILE A 189 5.26 1.81 -11.37
C ILE A 189 4.36 1.45 -10.18
N ASP A 190 3.03 1.49 -10.35
CA ASP A 190 2.08 1.12 -9.30
C ASP A 190 2.19 -0.36 -8.92
N ILE A 191 2.40 -1.26 -9.88
CA ILE A 191 2.65 -2.69 -9.59
C ILE A 191 3.91 -2.86 -8.74
N ILE A 192 4.97 -2.10 -9.00
CA ILE A 192 6.19 -2.09 -8.16
C ILE A 192 5.88 -1.54 -6.76
N SER A 193 5.13 -0.43 -6.68
CA SER A 193 4.67 0.17 -5.43
C SER A 193 3.87 -0.81 -4.57
N ILE A 194 2.90 -1.49 -5.17
CA ILE A 194 2.06 -2.53 -4.54
C ILE A 194 2.92 -3.69 -4.05
N SER A 195 3.88 -4.15 -4.86
CA SER A 195 4.79 -5.24 -4.48
C SER A 195 5.62 -4.88 -3.24
N LEU A 196 6.14 -3.66 -3.19
CA LEU A 196 6.88 -3.14 -2.02
C LEU A 196 5.96 -2.99 -0.80
N ALA A 197 4.72 -2.54 -0.98
CA ALA A 197 3.71 -2.45 0.08
C ALA A 197 3.37 -3.84 0.65
N VAL A 198 3.22 -4.85 -0.21
CA VAL A 198 2.99 -6.25 0.16
C VAL A 198 4.17 -6.77 0.99
N ILE A 199 5.41 -6.54 0.55
CA ILE A 199 6.62 -6.90 1.32
C ILE A 199 6.61 -6.24 2.71
N LEU A 200 6.26 -4.95 2.77
CA LEU A 200 6.17 -4.21 4.03
C LEU A 200 5.15 -4.84 4.98
N VAL A 201 3.93 -5.08 4.51
CA VAL A 201 2.85 -5.65 5.31
C VAL A 201 3.19 -7.07 5.77
N MET A 202 3.77 -7.89 4.90
CA MET A 202 4.18 -9.25 5.25
C MET A 202 5.28 -9.26 6.31
N LYS A 203 6.30 -8.41 6.18
CA LYS A 203 7.38 -8.30 7.17
C LYS A 203 6.85 -7.88 8.53
N ILE A 204 6.05 -6.83 8.60
CA ILE A 204 5.48 -6.33 9.86
C ILE A 204 4.50 -7.37 10.46
N SER A 205 3.60 -7.93 9.65
CA SER A 205 2.63 -8.92 10.14
C SER A 205 3.31 -10.19 10.67
N LYS A 206 4.43 -10.61 10.08
CA LYS A 206 5.24 -11.72 10.58
C LYS A 206 5.80 -11.41 11.97
N LEU A 207 6.37 -10.22 12.16
CA LEU A 207 6.91 -9.78 13.45
C LEU A 207 5.82 -9.68 14.51
N GLU A 208 4.66 -9.08 14.18
CA GLU A 208 3.51 -9.02 15.11
C GLU A 208 3.04 -10.41 15.54
N LEU A 209 3.00 -11.38 14.61
CA LEU A 209 2.59 -12.75 14.92
C LEU A 209 3.61 -13.48 15.80
N THR A 210 4.91 -13.33 15.53
CA THR A 210 5.96 -13.86 16.40
C THR A 210 5.85 -13.27 17.81
N LEU A 211 5.67 -11.96 17.92
CA LEU A 211 5.57 -11.27 19.20
C LEU A 211 4.36 -11.75 20.01
N LYS A 212 3.20 -11.88 19.38
CA LYS A 212 1.98 -12.42 20.01
C LYS A 212 2.20 -13.83 20.57
N ASN A 213 2.90 -14.69 19.83
CA ASN A 213 3.18 -16.06 20.26
C ASN A 213 4.16 -16.08 21.46
N SER A 214 5.20 -15.24 21.44
CA SER A 214 6.15 -15.11 22.54
C SER A 214 5.48 -14.60 23.83
N ASP A 215 4.64 -13.56 23.73
CA ASP A 215 3.88 -13.01 24.87
C ASP A 215 2.93 -14.06 25.49
N THR A 216 2.22 -14.81 24.64
CA THR A 216 1.36 -15.90 25.09
C THR A 216 2.16 -16.97 25.85
N SER A 217 3.34 -17.35 25.34
CA SER A 217 4.18 -18.37 25.97
C SER A 217 4.69 -17.97 27.36
N LEU A 218 5.08 -16.70 27.55
CA LEU A 218 5.53 -16.20 28.85
C LEU A 218 4.38 -16.12 29.85
N SER A 219 3.20 -15.66 29.41
CA SER A 219 2.02 -15.61 30.27
C SER A 219 1.63 -16.98 30.84
N VAL A 220 1.83 -18.05 30.07
CA VAL A 220 1.58 -19.44 30.51
C VAL A 220 2.63 -19.88 31.53
N ILE A 221 3.91 -19.56 31.30
CA ILE A 221 5.00 -19.89 32.23
C ILE A 221 4.78 -19.18 33.58
N ASP A 222 4.44 -17.89 33.57
CA ASP A 222 4.19 -17.12 34.79
C ASP A 222 3.01 -17.70 35.59
N GLN A 223 1.94 -18.13 34.92
CA GLN A 223 0.80 -18.79 35.57
C GLN A 223 1.15 -20.15 36.19
N ILE A 224 2.09 -20.88 35.59
CA ILE A 224 2.58 -22.15 36.15
C ILE A 224 3.44 -21.86 37.39
N GLY A 225 4.34 -20.87 37.34
CA GLY A 225 5.19 -20.48 38.46
C GLY A 225 4.40 -20.10 39.72
N ILE A 226 3.32 -19.33 39.57
CA ILE A 226 2.45 -18.90 40.67
C ILE A 226 1.69 -20.08 41.33
N LYS A 227 1.49 -21.20 40.64
CA LYS A 227 0.76 -22.37 41.20
C LYS A 227 1.63 -23.27 42.09
N TYR A 228 2.93 -23.06 42.12
CA TYR A 228 3.88 -23.86 42.90
C TYR A 228 4.53 -23.09 44.06
N GLU A 229 4.08 -21.85 44.32
CA GLU A 229 4.34 -21.07 45.55
C GLU A 229 3.13 -21.14 46.50
#